data_AF-A0A4Q3UF74-F1
#
_entry.id   AF-A0A4Q3UF74-F1
#
_cell.length_a   1.000
_cell.length_b   1.000
_cell.length_c   1.000
_cell.angle_alpha   90.00
_cell.angle_beta   90.00
_cell.angle_gamma   90.00
#
_symmetry.space_group_name_H-M   'P 1'
#
loop_
_entity.id
_entity.type
_entity.pdbx_description
1 polymer ?
#
loop_
_entity_poly.entity_id
_entity_poly.type
_entity_poly.pdbx_seq_one_letter_code
_entity_poly.pdbx_strand_id
1 'polypeptide(L)'
;MKSTFLFFLLSLSLVACQNGKDKLVIRNVTDSVVEEDPGPPEPPFLGQAHRYASLQDWLGYLCDSIKPTPEIVAYFFTLSVYPEGYSALFTGNKAYNPVNRDWIFMVDDRVQDFYPLPKASYNGLTREAVLKKFATELTAFSTTEKFKQSFFGKAKAVGAGFDREEMVLIK
;
A
#
# COMPACT_ATOMS: atom_id res chain seq x y z
N MET A 1 55.22 -12.86 -13.48
CA MET A 1 54.98 -12.59 -14.91
C MET A 1 53.50 -12.22 -15.08
N LYS A 2 53.24 -10.99 -15.59
CA LYS A 2 52.04 -10.50 -16.32
C LYS A 2 50.68 -10.66 -15.60
N SER A 3 50.12 -9.61 -14.99
CA SER A 3 49.41 -8.47 -15.63
C SER A 3 48.36 -8.94 -16.63
N THR A 4 47.08 -8.58 -16.44
CA THR A 4 46.32 -7.71 -17.36
C THR A 4 44.97 -7.33 -16.70
N PHE A 5 44.84 -6.05 -16.35
CA PHE A 5 43.59 -5.35 -16.06
C PHE A 5 42.76 -5.27 -17.33
N LEU A 6 41.47 -5.62 -17.30
CA LEU A 6 40.55 -5.39 -18.41
C LEU A 6 39.71 -4.14 -18.11
N PHE A 7 40.09 -3.03 -18.73
CA PHE A 7 39.29 -1.82 -18.89
C PHE A 7 38.15 -2.11 -19.88
N PHE A 8 36.89 -1.87 -19.49
CA PHE A 8 35.81 -1.70 -20.46
C PHE A 8 35.56 -0.20 -20.66
N LEU A 9 35.97 0.28 -21.83
CA LEU A 9 35.80 1.65 -22.30
C LEU A 9 34.38 1.88 -22.80
N LEU A 10 33.74 2.90 -22.23
CA LEU A 10 32.54 3.56 -22.72
C LEU A 10 32.77 4.01 -24.18
N SER A 11 31.91 3.59 -25.12
CA SER A 11 31.87 4.14 -26.48
C SER A 11 30.61 4.99 -26.65
N LEU A 12 30.80 6.30 -26.50
CA LEU A 12 29.83 7.34 -26.81
C LEU A 12 29.84 7.54 -28.33
N SER A 13 28.80 7.10 -29.03
CA SER A 13 28.62 7.41 -30.46
C SER A 13 27.65 8.58 -30.60
N LEU A 14 28.21 9.78 -30.60
CA LEU A 14 27.53 11.01 -31.02
C LEU A 14 27.28 10.95 -32.53
N VAL A 15 26.01 10.81 -32.92
CA VAL A 15 25.59 11.09 -34.31
C VAL A 15 25.28 12.57 -34.41
N ALA A 16 26.21 13.30 -35.03
CA ALA A 16 25.97 14.66 -35.50
C ALA A 16 25.36 14.61 -36.90
N CYS A 17 24.15 15.15 -37.05
CA CYS A 17 23.61 15.54 -38.35
C CYS A 17 23.27 17.03 -38.29
N GLN A 18 23.87 17.78 -39.19
CA GLN A 18 23.79 19.24 -39.29
C GLN A 18 22.58 19.72 -40.13
N ASN A 19 22.24 20.98 -39.86
CA ASN A 19 21.76 22.03 -40.77
C ASN A 19 20.28 22.41 -40.76
N GLY A 20 20.05 23.64 -40.30
CA GLY A 20 18.86 24.45 -40.52
C GLY A 20 19.09 25.82 -39.90
N LYS A 21 19.58 26.76 -40.71
CA LYS A 21 19.84 28.15 -40.32
C LYS A 21 18.53 28.81 -39.89
N ASP A 22 18.46 29.32 -38.65
CA ASP A 22 17.62 30.48 -38.33
C ASP A 22 18.19 31.26 -37.13
N LYS A 23 18.62 32.48 -37.46
CA LYS A 23 18.70 33.72 -36.65
C LYS A 23 18.80 33.59 -35.11
N LEU A 24 20.02 33.67 -34.60
CA LEU A 24 20.36 33.86 -33.19
C LEU A 24 19.95 35.28 -32.73
N VAL A 25 18.86 35.38 -31.95
CA VAL A 25 18.59 36.54 -31.10
C VAL A 25 19.13 36.21 -29.72
N ILE A 26 20.25 36.84 -29.34
CA ILE A 26 20.79 36.74 -27.98
C ILE A 26 19.86 37.54 -27.07
N ARG A 27 18.91 36.86 -26.42
CA ARG A 27 18.35 37.34 -25.16
C ARG A 27 19.21 36.77 -24.05
N ASN A 28 19.91 37.64 -23.33
CA ASN A 28 20.45 37.30 -22.02
C ASN A 28 19.24 37.12 -21.09
N VAL A 29 18.68 35.92 -21.06
CA VAL A 29 17.79 35.50 -19.99
C VAL A 29 18.70 34.81 -18.98
N THR A 30 18.94 35.49 -17.86
CA THR A 30 19.42 34.84 -16.65
C THR A 30 18.26 33.98 -16.15
N ASP A 31 18.09 32.79 -16.74
CA ASP A 31 17.25 31.75 -16.16
C ASP A 31 18.06 31.14 -15.03
N SER A 32 17.89 31.72 -13.85
CA SER A 32 18.09 31.00 -12.61
C SER A 32 17.05 29.88 -12.59
N VAL A 33 17.39 28.74 -13.20
CA VAL A 33 16.67 27.49 -12.97
C VAL A 33 16.89 27.17 -11.50
N VAL A 34 15.94 27.61 -10.68
CA VAL A 34 15.71 26.98 -9.39
C VAL A 34 15.26 25.58 -9.76
N GLU A 35 16.17 24.62 -9.69
CA GLU A 35 15.79 23.22 -9.58
C GLU A 35 14.94 23.14 -8.31
N GLU A 36 13.61 23.14 -8.47
CA GLU A 36 12.71 22.67 -7.42
C GLU A 36 13.07 21.20 -7.23
N ASP A 37 13.97 20.96 -6.27
CA ASP A 37 14.16 19.65 -5.64
C ASP A 37 12.75 19.17 -5.28
N PRO A 38 12.20 18.14 -5.96
CA PRO A 38 10.94 17.58 -5.54
C PRO A 38 11.25 16.95 -4.19
N GLY A 39 10.94 17.70 -3.13
CA GLY A 39 11.08 17.23 -1.76
C GLY A 39 10.50 15.82 -1.67
N PRO A 40 11.04 14.98 -0.78
CA PRO A 40 10.67 13.57 -0.70
C PRO A 40 9.15 13.43 -0.77
N PRO A 41 8.62 12.52 -1.62
CA PRO A 41 7.19 12.43 -1.89
C PRO A 41 6.46 12.44 -0.56
N GLU A 42 5.53 13.39 -0.39
CA GLU A 42 4.78 13.53 0.85
C GLU A 42 4.27 12.15 1.27
N PRO A 43 4.51 11.71 2.52
CA PRO A 43 3.96 10.46 2.99
C PRO A 43 2.45 10.49 2.74
N PRO A 44 1.84 9.46 2.11
CA PRO A 44 0.42 9.46 1.72
C PRO A 44 -0.62 9.65 2.85
N PHE A 45 -0.20 10.02 4.07
CA PHE A 45 -0.89 9.62 5.30
C PHE A 45 -1.12 10.75 6.31
N LEU A 46 -0.58 11.96 6.12
CA LEU A 46 -0.60 13.01 7.16
C LEU A 46 -1.69 14.10 6.99
N GLY A 47 -2.73 13.86 6.19
CA GLY A 47 -3.78 14.86 5.98
C GLY A 47 -5.14 14.38 5.47
N GLN A 48 -5.36 13.07 5.30
CA GLN A 48 -6.67 12.60 4.83
C GLN A 48 -7.68 12.67 5.98
N ALA A 49 -8.65 13.58 5.85
CA ALA A 49 -9.88 13.56 6.62
C ALA A 49 -10.44 12.13 6.66
N HIS A 50 -11.03 11.71 7.77
CA HIS A 50 -11.66 10.40 7.91
C HIS A 50 -12.67 10.18 6.76
N ARG A 51 -12.26 9.46 5.72
CA ARG A 51 -13.05 9.19 4.50
C ARG A 51 -14.34 8.43 4.80
N TYR A 52 -14.39 7.76 5.96
CA TYR A 52 -15.48 6.90 6.39
C TYR A 52 -15.87 7.25 7.82
N ALA A 53 -17.16 7.22 8.11
CA ALA A 53 -17.69 7.53 9.44
C ALA A 53 -17.49 6.38 10.45
N SER A 54 -17.35 5.15 9.97
CA SER A 54 -17.16 3.95 10.79
C SER A 54 -16.32 2.89 10.09
N LEU A 55 -15.88 1.87 10.85
CA LEU A 55 -15.22 0.70 10.30
C LEU A 55 -16.14 -0.05 9.34
N GLN A 56 -17.43 -0.12 9.66
CA GLN A 56 -18.44 -0.80 8.86
C GLN A 56 -18.63 -0.10 7.49
N ASP A 57 -18.59 1.23 7.47
CA ASP A 57 -18.66 2.00 6.22
C ASP A 57 -17.43 1.74 5.35
N TRP A 58 -16.23 1.71 5.96
CA TRP A 58 -15.01 1.38 5.24
C TRP A 58 -15.04 -0.04 4.66
N LEU A 59 -15.40 -1.04 5.47
CA LEU A 59 -15.53 -2.42 5.00
C LEU A 59 -16.59 -2.56 3.90
N GLY A 60 -17.69 -1.80 4.00
CA GLY A 60 -18.70 -1.69 2.96
C GLY A 60 -18.14 -1.11 1.66
N TYR A 61 -17.39 -0.01 1.76
CA TYR A 61 -16.72 0.61 0.62
C TYR A 61 -15.75 -0.35 -0.07
N LEU A 62 -14.96 -1.13 0.69
CA LEU A 62 -14.04 -2.12 0.12
C LEU A 62 -14.81 -3.09 -0.79
N CYS A 63 -15.90 -3.67 -0.29
CA CYS A 63 -16.74 -4.60 -1.05
C CYS A 63 -17.32 -4.00 -2.34
N ASP A 64 -17.68 -2.72 -2.32
CA ASP A 64 -18.37 -2.06 -3.42
C ASP A 64 -17.41 -1.50 -4.48
N SER A 65 -16.21 -1.06 -4.05
CA SER A 65 -15.28 -0.27 -4.88
C SER A 65 -14.08 -1.06 -5.36
N ILE A 66 -13.58 -2.00 -4.55
CA ILE A 66 -12.40 -2.79 -4.92
C ILE A 66 -12.83 -3.96 -5.79
N LYS A 67 -12.13 -4.15 -6.92
CA LYS A 67 -12.35 -5.24 -7.88
C LYS A 67 -11.06 -6.04 -8.06
N PRO A 68 -10.75 -6.98 -7.14
CA PRO A 68 -9.53 -7.77 -7.23
C PRO A 68 -9.51 -8.63 -8.50
N THR A 69 -8.33 -8.78 -9.10
CA THR A 69 -8.15 -9.76 -10.18
C THR A 69 -8.32 -11.19 -9.65
N PRO A 70 -8.66 -12.18 -10.49
CA PRO A 70 -8.80 -13.58 -10.06
C PRO A 70 -7.55 -14.20 -9.43
N GLU A 71 -6.37 -13.62 -9.63
CA GLU A 71 -5.11 -14.05 -8.99
C GLU A 71 -5.09 -13.78 -7.48
N ILE A 72 -5.92 -12.86 -6.97
CA ILE A 72 -5.98 -12.52 -5.55
C ILE A 72 -6.86 -13.52 -4.83
N VAL A 73 -6.27 -14.28 -3.93
CA VAL A 73 -6.92 -15.41 -3.26
C VAL A 73 -7.05 -15.23 -1.75
N ALA A 74 -6.31 -14.31 -1.14
CA ALA A 74 -6.39 -14.03 0.28
C ALA A 74 -6.29 -12.54 0.57
N TYR A 75 -6.85 -12.13 1.72
CA TYR A 75 -6.89 -10.73 2.13
C TYR A 75 -6.42 -10.59 3.57
N PHE A 76 -5.68 -9.52 3.84
CA PHE A 76 -5.16 -9.25 5.17
C PHE A 76 -5.36 -7.79 5.57
N PHE A 77 -5.66 -7.59 6.85
CA PHE A 77 -5.74 -6.28 7.49
C PHE A 77 -4.55 -6.13 8.43
N THR A 78 -3.50 -5.48 7.95
CA THR A 78 -2.32 -5.17 8.76
C THR A 78 -2.63 -4.02 9.69
N LEU A 79 -2.60 -4.29 10.99
CA LEU A 79 -2.73 -3.29 12.04
C LEU A 79 -1.37 -2.65 12.31
N SER A 80 -1.35 -1.34 12.55
CA SER A 80 -0.12 -0.60 12.82
C SER A 80 -0.34 0.43 13.91
N VAL A 81 0.75 0.75 14.62
CA VAL A 81 0.77 1.74 15.71
C VAL A 81 1.56 2.95 15.25
N TYR A 82 0.98 4.12 15.42
CA TYR A 82 1.58 5.43 15.16
C TYR A 82 1.48 6.29 16.43
N PRO A 83 2.26 7.38 16.54
CA PRO A 83 2.11 8.32 17.66
C PRO A 83 0.67 8.83 17.83
N GLU A 84 -0.06 8.94 16.73
CA GLU A 84 -1.44 9.40 16.66
C GLU A 84 -2.49 8.30 16.91
N GLY A 85 -2.09 7.05 17.19
CA GLY A 85 -3.01 5.94 17.46
C GLY A 85 -2.80 4.75 16.53
N TYR A 86 -3.89 4.09 16.15
CA TYR A 86 -3.83 2.85 15.37
C TYR A 86 -4.42 3.03 13.97
N SER A 87 -4.00 2.18 13.04
CA SER A 87 -4.58 2.11 11.69
C SER A 87 -4.66 0.68 11.20
N ALA A 88 -5.48 0.48 10.17
CA ALA A 88 -5.55 -0.76 9.40
C ALA A 88 -5.20 -0.48 7.92
N LEU A 89 -4.28 -1.29 7.38
CA LEU A 89 -4.01 -1.38 5.95
C LEU A 89 -4.64 -2.68 5.42
N PHE A 90 -5.60 -2.55 4.53
CA PHE A 90 -6.16 -3.67 3.78
C PHE A 90 -5.24 -4.01 2.61
N THR A 91 -4.96 -5.30 2.39
CA THR A 91 -4.18 -5.80 1.26
C THR A 91 -4.78 -7.07 0.64
N GLY A 92 -4.63 -7.22 -0.67
CA GLY A 92 -4.87 -8.47 -1.41
C GLY A 92 -3.57 -9.24 -1.63
N ASN A 93 -3.64 -10.57 -1.57
CA ASN A 93 -2.49 -11.47 -1.68
C ASN A 93 -2.75 -12.56 -2.73
N LYS A 94 -1.72 -12.86 -3.54
CA LYS A 94 -1.80 -13.86 -4.62
C LYS A 94 -1.62 -15.31 -4.16
N ALA A 95 -1.16 -15.48 -2.93
CA ALA A 95 -0.91 -16.78 -2.33
C ALA A 95 -1.65 -16.91 -1.00
N TYR A 96 -1.89 -18.16 -0.61
CA TYR A 96 -2.34 -18.51 0.72
C TYR A 96 -1.77 -19.87 1.08
N ASN A 97 -1.20 -19.96 2.28
CA ASN A 97 -0.76 -21.21 2.88
C ASN A 97 -1.25 -21.26 4.34
N PRO A 98 -2.08 -22.24 4.73
CA PRO A 98 -2.61 -22.32 6.10
C PRO A 98 -1.55 -22.73 7.13
N VAL A 99 -0.46 -23.35 6.70
CA VAL A 99 0.65 -23.80 7.56
C VAL A 99 1.69 -22.69 7.72
N ASN A 100 1.98 -21.96 6.64
CA ASN A 100 2.93 -20.87 6.63
C ASN A 100 2.24 -19.52 6.36
N ARG A 101 2.31 -18.61 7.34
CA ARG A 101 1.70 -17.28 7.30
C ARG A 101 2.46 -16.24 6.47
N ASP A 102 3.57 -16.60 5.82
CA ASP A 102 4.36 -15.69 4.97
C ASP A 102 3.54 -15.07 3.82
N TRP A 103 2.41 -15.68 3.45
CA TRP A 103 1.51 -15.14 2.45
C TRP A 103 1.01 -13.72 2.76
N ILE A 104 1.01 -13.28 4.03
CA ILE A 104 0.63 -11.90 4.42
C ILE A 104 1.57 -10.83 3.86
N PHE A 105 2.78 -11.23 3.46
CA PHE A 105 3.79 -10.36 2.86
C PHE A 105 3.81 -10.44 1.34
N MET A 106 3.03 -11.33 0.73
CA MET A 106 2.93 -11.52 -0.74
C MET A 106 1.84 -10.62 -1.33
N VAL A 107 1.94 -9.34 -1.00
CA VAL A 107 0.95 -8.31 -1.29
C VAL A 107 0.95 -7.94 -2.77
N ASP A 108 -0.25 -7.74 -3.32
CA ASP A 108 -0.48 -7.04 -4.59
C ASP A 108 -0.82 -5.57 -4.29
N ASP A 109 0.07 -4.66 -4.68
CA ASP A 109 -0.02 -3.22 -4.45
C ASP A 109 -1.23 -2.56 -5.13
N ARG A 110 -1.88 -3.24 -6.08
CA ARG A 110 -3.09 -2.77 -6.76
C ARG A 110 -4.36 -3.02 -5.93
N VAL A 111 -4.28 -3.84 -4.90
CA VAL A 111 -5.41 -4.17 -4.01
C VAL A 111 -5.06 -3.76 -2.60
N GLN A 112 -5.19 -2.46 -2.33
CA GLN A 112 -4.94 -1.91 -1.02
C GLN A 112 -5.84 -0.70 -0.73
N ASP A 113 -6.16 -0.50 0.55
CA ASP A 113 -6.76 0.73 1.04
C ASP A 113 -6.44 0.90 2.53
N PHE A 114 -6.53 2.12 3.03
CA PHE A 114 -6.09 2.49 4.37
C PHE A 114 -7.21 3.13 5.18
N TYR A 115 -7.28 2.75 6.46
CA TYR A 115 -8.23 3.29 7.42
C TYR A 115 -7.55 3.61 8.77
N PRO A 116 -7.45 4.90 9.15
CA PRO A 116 -7.09 5.28 10.51
C PRO A 116 -8.20 4.84 11.47
N LEU A 117 -7.86 4.09 12.53
CA LEU A 117 -8.84 3.65 13.50
C LEU A 117 -9.28 4.83 14.38
N PRO A 118 -10.59 5.02 14.64
CA PRO A 118 -11.08 6.17 15.39
C PRO A 118 -10.50 6.22 16.81
N LYS A 119 -9.84 7.34 17.14
CA LYS A 119 -9.26 7.57 18.49
C LYS A 119 -10.30 7.35 19.59
N ALA A 120 -11.54 7.80 19.40
CA ALA A 120 -12.62 7.63 20.37
C ALA A 120 -12.91 6.16 20.75
N SER A 121 -12.57 5.20 19.88
CA SER A 121 -12.84 3.77 20.09
C SER A 121 -11.62 2.92 20.37
N TYR A 122 -10.42 3.40 20.03
CA TYR A 122 -9.18 2.62 20.11
C TYR A 122 -8.06 3.26 20.94
N ASN A 123 -8.18 4.54 21.33
CA ASN A 123 -7.13 5.22 22.09
C ASN A 123 -6.96 4.59 23.48
N GLY A 124 -5.71 4.45 23.92
CA GLY A 124 -5.35 3.83 25.21
C GLY A 124 -5.50 2.30 25.26
N LEU A 125 -5.99 1.65 24.21
CA LEU A 125 -6.02 0.18 24.14
C LEU A 125 -4.62 -0.38 23.90
N THR A 126 -4.34 -1.55 24.49
CA THR A 126 -3.16 -2.36 24.17
C THR A 126 -3.30 -2.96 22.77
N ARG A 127 -2.18 -3.37 22.16
CA ARG A 127 -2.19 -4.05 20.85
C ARG A 127 -3.14 -5.25 20.82
N GLU A 128 -3.06 -6.11 21.83
CA GLU A 128 -3.95 -7.27 21.97
C GLU A 128 -5.42 -6.84 22.01
N ALA A 129 -5.77 -5.80 22.77
CA ALA A 129 -7.13 -5.29 22.85
C ALA A 129 -7.61 -4.67 21.52
N VAL A 130 -6.72 -3.97 20.79
CA VAL A 130 -7.01 -3.45 19.46
C VAL A 130 -7.27 -4.57 18.47
N LEU A 131 -6.39 -5.59 18.40
CA LEU A 131 -6.57 -6.74 17.53
C LEU A 131 -7.87 -7.47 17.86
N LYS A 132 -8.13 -7.74 19.15
CA LYS A 132 -9.36 -8.39 19.59
C LYS A 132 -10.60 -7.61 19.17
N LYS A 133 -10.61 -6.28 19.38
CA LYS A 133 -11.74 -5.42 19.02
C LYS A 133 -11.95 -5.40 17.50
N PHE A 134 -10.89 -5.15 16.73
CA PHE A 134 -10.94 -5.11 15.27
C PHE A 134 -11.38 -6.46 14.69
N ALA A 135 -10.79 -7.56 15.15
CA ALA A 135 -11.18 -8.91 14.72
C ALA A 135 -12.63 -9.23 15.08
N THR A 136 -13.13 -8.77 16.23
CA THR A 136 -14.54 -8.94 16.62
C THR A 136 -15.48 -8.24 15.65
N GLU A 137 -15.18 -6.99 15.29
CA GLU A 137 -15.99 -6.20 14.37
C GLU A 137 -15.92 -6.74 12.94
N LEU A 138 -14.74 -7.18 12.49
CA LEU A 138 -14.56 -7.83 11.19
C LEU A 138 -15.26 -9.19 11.13
N THR A 139 -15.24 -9.97 12.22
CA THR A 139 -16.01 -11.22 12.35
C THR A 139 -17.50 -10.95 12.29
N ALA A 140 -17.98 -9.90 12.97
CA ALA A 140 -19.39 -9.52 12.85
C ALA A 140 -19.75 -9.15 11.40
N PHE A 141 -18.90 -8.37 10.72
CA PHE A 141 -19.10 -8.00 9.32
C PHE A 141 -19.08 -9.22 8.39
N SER A 142 -18.27 -10.25 8.67
CA SER A 142 -18.18 -11.47 7.85
C SER A 142 -19.48 -12.27 7.78
N THR A 143 -20.37 -12.08 8.75
CA THR A 143 -21.70 -12.71 8.77
C THR A 143 -22.70 -12.05 7.83
N THR A 144 -22.42 -10.83 7.35
CA THR A 144 -23.33 -10.03 6.50
C THR A 144 -23.40 -10.58 5.08
N GLU A 145 -24.52 -10.32 4.39
CA GLU A 145 -24.68 -10.73 2.99
C GLU A 145 -23.71 -9.98 2.07
N LYS A 146 -23.42 -8.70 2.36
CA LYS A 146 -22.44 -7.91 1.62
C LYS A 146 -21.07 -8.59 1.62
N PHE A 147 -20.58 -9.04 2.78
CA PHE A 147 -19.32 -9.77 2.85
C PHE A 147 -19.37 -11.07 2.05
N LYS A 148 -20.41 -11.89 2.26
CA LYS A 148 -20.57 -13.20 1.62
C LYS A 148 -20.63 -13.13 0.09
N GLN A 149 -21.25 -12.08 -0.46
CA GLN A 149 -21.37 -11.88 -1.91
C GLN A 149 -20.15 -11.19 -2.54
N SER A 150 -19.35 -10.46 -1.74
CA SER A 150 -18.14 -9.77 -2.19
C SER A 150 -16.98 -10.71 -2.51
N PHE A 151 -15.83 -10.14 -2.89
CA PHE A 151 -14.58 -10.89 -3.04
C PHE A 151 -14.11 -11.54 -1.74
N PHE A 152 -14.45 -11.00 -0.56
CA PHE A 152 -14.09 -11.60 0.72
C PHE A 152 -14.77 -12.96 0.92
N GLY A 153 -16.05 -13.08 0.57
CA GLY A 153 -16.79 -14.35 0.66
C GLY A 153 -16.23 -15.45 -0.23
N LYS A 154 -15.55 -15.09 -1.32
CA LYS A 154 -14.92 -15.99 -2.30
C LYS A 154 -13.44 -16.28 -2.00
N ALA A 155 -12.83 -15.54 -1.07
CA ALA A 155 -11.43 -15.68 -0.71
C ALA A 155 -11.15 -17.05 -0.08
N LYS A 156 -9.91 -17.53 -0.21
CA LYS A 156 -9.40 -18.66 0.57
C LYS A 156 -9.15 -18.29 2.02
N ALA A 157 -8.79 -17.03 2.27
CA ALA A 157 -8.55 -16.54 3.63
C ALA A 157 -8.83 -15.04 3.76
N VAL A 158 -9.30 -14.65 4.94
CA VAL A 158 -9.36 -13.26 5.40
C VAL A 158 -8.80 -13.21 6.81
N GLY A 159 -7.79 -12.37 7.06
CA GLY A 159 -7.18 -12.26 8.38
C GLY A 159 -6.88 -10.82 8.77
N ALA A 160 -6.61 -10.61 10.05
CA ALA A 160 -6.15 -9.33 10.59
C ALA A 160 -5.05 -9.58 11.62
N GLY A 161 -4.09 -8.67 11.73
CA GLY A 161 -2.98 -8.81 12.67
C GLY A 161 -1.97 -7.70 12.53
N PHE A 162 -1.08 -7.57 13.52
CA PHE A 162 0.04 -6.65 13.44
C PHE A 162 1.23 -7.26 12.69
N ASP A 163 1.39 -8.58 12.81
CA ASP A 163 2.43 -9.37 12.18
C ASP A 163 1.98 -10.85 12.05
N ARG A 164 2.89 -11.73 11.65
CA ARG A 164 2.61 -13.16 11.43
C ARG A 164 2.32 -13.94 12.72
N GLU A 165 2.83 -13.48 13.86
CA GLU A 165 2.72 -14.13 15.17
C GLU A 165 1.47 -13.64 15.90
N GLU A 166 1.14 -12.35 15.72
CA GLU A 166 -0.03 -11.68 16.28
C GLU A 166 -1.12 -11.45 15.22
N MET A 167 -1.79 -12.54 14.78
CA MET A 167 -2.90 -12.47 13.82
C MET A 167 -4.07 -13.42 14.15
N VAL A 168 -5.25 -13.06 13.63
CA VAL A 168 -6.50 -13.82 13.71
C VAL A 168 -7.02 -14.05 12.28
N LEU A 169 -7.38 -15.30 11.98
CA LEU A 169 -8.13 -15.65 10.77
C LEU A 169 -9.63 -15.50 11.03
N ILE A 170 -10.31 -14.86 10.08
CA ILE A 170 -11.77 -14.62 10.09
C ILE A 170 -12.49 -15.61 9.19
N LYS A 171 -11.85 -15.95 8.06
CA LYS A 171 -12.30 -16.92 7.06
C LYS A 171 -11.11 -17.71 6.57
#